data_AF-A0A485NBW3-F1
#
_entry.id   AF-A0A485NBW3-F1
#
_cell.length_a   1.000
_cell.length_b   1.000
_cell.length_c   1.000
_cell.angle_alpha   90.00
_cell.angle_beta   90.00
_cell.angle_gamma   90.00
#
_symmetry.space_group_name_H-M   'P 1'
#
loop_
_entity.id
_entity.type
_entity.pdbx_description
1 polymer ?
#
loop_
_entity_poly.entity_id
_entity_poly.type
_entity_poly.pdbx_seq_one_letter_code
_entity_poly.pdbx_strand_id
1 'polypeptide(L)'
;MCYVIPTIPSPFCRCTENYTGARCEEVFLPSSSIQTKSDLFAAFVSLTILLGTLIIGALYFLFRKGHLHRASSVQYDINLVETSSTSAHHSE
;
A
#
# COMPACT_ATOMS: atom_id res chain seq x y z
N MET A 1 -20.21 -35.45 1.78
CA MET A 1 -20.31 -36.88 2.19
C MET A 1 -21.77 -37.28 2.20
N CYS A 2 -22.17 -38.40 1.59
CA CYS A 2 -23.57 -38.82 1.55
C CYS A 2 -23.79 -40.14 2.30
N TYR A 3 -24.93 -40.27 2.98
CA TYR A 3 -25.30 -41.43 3.78
C TYR A 3 -26.79 -41.74 3.66
N VAL A 4 -27.15 -42.99 3.87
CA VAL A 4 -28.53 -43.48 3.77
C VAL A 4 -29.11 -43.61 5.17
N ILE A 5 -30.28 -43.01 5.41
CA ILE A 5 -31.01 -43.14 6.66
C ILE A 5 -32.11 -44.20 6.43
N PRO A 6 -32.15 -45.29 7.20
CA PRO A 6 -33.10 -46.40 6.96
C PRO A 6 -34.58 -46.00 6.95
N THR A 7 -34.93 -44.85 7.54
CA THR A 7 -36.29 -44.35 7.69
C THR A 7 -36.72 -43.37 6.61
N ILE A 8 -35.84 -43.00 5.66
CA ILE A 8 -36.17 -42.06 4.57
C ILE A 8 -35.70 -42.67 3.23
N PRO A 9 -36.55 -42.72 2.19
CA PRO A 9 -36.23 -43.40 0.94
C PRO A 9 -35.13 -42.71 0.10
N SER A 10 -34.71 -41.49 0.46
CA SER A 10 -33.71 -40.73 -0.27
C SER A 10 -32.38 -40.60 0.50
N PRO A 11 -31.21 -40.76 -0.16
CA PRO A 11 -29.91 -40.53 0.47
C PRO A 11 -29.75 -39.06 0.86
N PHE A 12 -29.20 -38.84 2.07
CA PHE A 12 -28.89 -37.49 2.56
C PHE A 12 -27.42 -37.15 2.31
N CYS A 13 -27.16 -35.97 1.77
CA CYS A 13 -25.82 -35.48 1.52
C CYS A 13 -25.46 -34.32 2.47
N ARG A 14 -24.31 -34.43 3.14
CA ARG A 14 -23.60 -33.33 3.79
C ARG A 14 -22.77 -32.60 2.73
N CYS A 15 -23.18 -31.38 2.39
CA CYS A 15 -22.49 -30.53 1.44
C CYS A 15 -21.26 -29.85 2.03
N THR A 16 -20.26 -29.64 1.19
CA THR A 16 -19.05 -28.86 1.50
C THR A 16 -19.40 -27.37 1.54
N GLU A 17 -18.60 -26.54 2.22
CA GLU A 17 -18.93 -25.17 2.62
C GLU A 17 -19.48 -24.24 1.52
N ASN A 18 -19.23 -24.51 0.24
CA ASN A 18 -19.67 -23.70 -0.91
C ASN A 18 -20.74 -24.38 -1.78
N TYR A 19 -21.33 -25.48 -1.31
CA TYR A 19 -22.37 -26.23 -2.02
C TYR A 19 -23.60 -26.43 -1.14
N THR A 20 -24.77 -26.36 -1.74
CA THR A 20 -26.08 -26.57 -1.12
C THR A 20 -26.96 -27.43 -2.03
N GLY A 21 -28.16 -27.75 -1.58
CA GLY A 21 -29.11 -28.63 -2.28
C GLY A 21 -29.13 -30.04 -1.68
N ALA A 22 -30.18 -30.80 -2.00
CA ALA A 22 -30.38 -32.14 -1.47
C ALA A 22 -29.25 -33.11 -1.87
N ARG A 23 -28.57 -32.83 -2.98
CA ARG A 23 -27.43 -33.58 -3.51
C ARG A 23 -26.17 -32.72 -3.67
N CYS A 24 -26.14 -31.53 -3.07
CA CYS A 24 -25.04 -30.59 -3.17
C CYS A 24 -24.75 -30.13 -4.62
N GLU A 25 -25.77 -30.09 -5.46
CA GLU A 25 -25.69 -29.72 -6.87
C GLU A 25 -25.68 -28.20 -7.09
N GLU A 26 -26.13 -27.43 -6.10
CA GLU A 26 -26.18 -25.98 -6.17
C GLU A 26 -24.93 -25.40 -5.54
N VAL A 27 -24.21 -24.54 -6.27
CA VAL A 27 -23.10 -23.78 -5.67
C VAL A 27 -23.71 -22.67 -4.84
N PHE A 28 -23.57 -22.76 -3.52
CA PHE A 28 -23.82 -21.61 -2.67
C PHE A 28 -22.62 -20.69 -2.85
N LEU A 29 -22.75 -19.70 -3.74
CA LEU A 29 -21.78 -18.63 -3.84
C LEU A 29 -21.50 -18.14 -2.42
N PRO A 30 -20.25 -18.13 -1.96
CA PRO A 30 -19.91 -17.78 -0.59
C PRO A 30 -20.59 -16.45 -0.30
N SER A 31 -21.57 -16.48 0.61
CA SER A 31 -22.29 -15.28 1.01
C SER A 31 -21.23 -14.23 1.33
N SER A 32 -21.36 -13.08 0.69
CA SER A 32 -20.42 -11.95 0.69
C SER A 32 -20.01 -11.46 2.09
N SER A 33 -20.54 -12.03 3.17
CA SER A 33 -20.19 -11.72 4.55
C SER A 33 -18.83 -12.26 5.02
N ILE A 34 -18.32 -13.37 4.47
CA ILE A 34 -17.01 -13.92 4.90
C ILE A 34 -15.85 -13.33 4.08
N GLN A 35 -16.10 -12.98 2.82
CA GLN A 35 -15.08 -12.44 1.91
C GLN A 35 -14.85 -10.91 2.05
N THR A 36 -15.83 -10.18 2.57
CA THR A 36 -15.72 -8.71 2.79
C THR A 36 -14.72 -8.34 3.87
N LYS A 37 -14.55 -9.17 4.91
CA LYS A 37 -13.58 -8.88 5.97
C LYS A 37 -12.13 -9.02 5.50
N SER A 38 -11.84 -9.99 4.64
CA SER A 38 -10.52 -10.13 4.01
C SER A 38 -10.24 -9.04 2.99
N ASP A 39 -11.26 -8.58 2.28
CA ASP A 39 -11.14 -7.54 1.24
C ASP A 39 -10.78 -6.17 1.85
N LEU A 40 -11.37 -5.80 2.99
CA LEU A 40 -11.00 -4.58 3.72
C LEU A 40 -9.52 -4.59 4.16
N PHE A 41 -9.01 -5.73 4.60
CA PHE A 41 -7.61 -5.85 4.98
C PHE A 41 -6.68 -5.75 3.76
N ALA A 42 -7.03 -6.41 2.65
CA ALA A 42 -6.30 -6.31 1.39
C ALA A 42 -6.29 -4.88 0.84
N ALA A 43 -7.42 -4.18 0.91
CA ALA A 43 -7.54 -2.78 0.52
C ALA A 43 -6.67 -1.87 1.37
N PHE A 44 -6.65 -2.06 2.70
CA PHE A 44 -5.82 -1.27 3.61
C PHE A 44 -4.31 -1.48 3.36
N VAL A 45 -3.88 -2.73 3.15
CA VAL A 45 -2.49 -3.06 2.79
C VAL A 45 -2.13 -2.41 1.45
N SER A 46 -2.99 -2.52 0.44
CA SER A 46 -2.76 -1.93 -0.88
C SER A 46 -2.63 -0.41 -0.80
N LEU A 47 -3.50 0.26 -0.04
CA LEU A 47 -3.46 1.70 0.17
C LEU A 47 -2.16 2.11 0.89
N THR A 48 -1.75 1.36 1.91
CA THR A 48 -0.51 1.63 2.67
C THR A 48 0.73 1.53 1.76
N ILE A 49 0.80 0.50 0.92
CA ILE A 49 1.89 0.31 -0.05
C ILE A 49 1.90 1.45 -1.07
N LEU A 50 0.74 1.81 -1.61
CA LEU A 50 0.63 2.89 -2.59
C LEU A 50 1.07 4.24 -2.00
N LEU A 51 0.59 4.57 -0.80
CA LEU A 51 0.93 5.83 -0.15
C LEU A 51 2.41 5.86 0.27
N GLY A 52 2.91 4.77 0.83
CA GLY A 52 4.32 4.64 1.22
C GLY A 52 5.27 4.80 0.04
N THR A 53 4.99 4.14 -1.08
CA THR A 53 5.79 4.26 -2.31
C THR A 53 5.73 5.66 -2.91
N LEU A 54 4.56 6.31 -2.92
CA LEU A 54 4.42 7.70 -3.36
C LEU A 54 5.23 8.67 -2.50
N ILE A 55 5.17 8.54 -1.18
CA ILE A 55 5.92 9.38 -0.25
C ILE A 55 7.43 9.18 -0.44
N ILE A 56 7.90 7.93 -0.47
CA ILE A 56 9.31 7.60 -0.68
C ILE A 56 9.79 8.12 -2.05
N GLY A 57 9.00 7.92 -3.11
CA GLY A 57 9.32 8.41 -4.45
C GLY A 57 9.40 9.93 -4.52
N ALA A 58 8.45 10.64 -3.90
CA ALA A 58 8.44 12.10 -3.82
C ALA A 58 9.64 12.62 -3.02
N LEU A 59 9.93 12.03 -1.86
CA LEU A 59 11.10 12.37 -1.04
C LEU A 59 12.39 12.10 -1.83
N TYR A 60 12.54 10.95 -2.47
CA TYR A 60 13.70 10.64 -3.28
C TYR A 60 13.89 11.66 -4.42
N PHE A 61 12.81 12.02 -5.12
CA PHE A 61 12.85 13.04 -6.16
C PHE A 61 13.25 14.41 -5.59
N LEU A 62 12.65 14.83 -4.48
CA LEU A 62 12.95 16.09 -3.82
C LEU A 62 14.36 16.13 -3.25
N PHE A 63 14.89 15.04 -2.68
CA PHE A 63 16.27 14.96 -2.20
C PHE A 63 17.28 14.93 -3.34
N ARG A 64 16.99 14.21 -4.43
CA ARG A 64 17.84 14.21 -5.62
C ARG A 64 17.86 15.58 -6.30
N LYS A 65 16.72 16.27 -6.36
CA LYS A 65 16.58 17.65 -6.86
C LYS A 65 17.16 18.68 -5.87
N GLY A 66 17.00 18.44 -4.57
CA GLY A 66 17.48 19.28 -3.47
C GLY A 66 18.98 19.15 -3.22
N HIS A 67 19.63 18.07 -3.65
CA HIS A 67 21.09 17.98 -3.66
C HIS A 67 21.71 18.96 -4.68
N LEU A 68 21.01 19.27 -5.78
CA LEU A 68 21.39 20.39 -6.66
C LEU A 68 21.13 21.75 -5.99
N HIS A 69 20.05 21.87 -5.20
CA HIS A 69 19.72 23.12 -4.52
C HIS A 69 20.57 23.39 -3.26
N ARG A 70 21.06 22.36 -2.56
CA ARG A 70 21.97 22.49 -1.41
C ARG A 70 23.40 22.80 -1.84
N ALA A 71 23.81 22.37 -3.03
CA ALA A 71 25.03 22.89 -3.65
C ALA A 71 24.87 24.39 -4.01
N SER A 72 23.69 24.82 -4.46
CA SER A 72 23.42 26.24 -4.78
C SER A 72 23.17 27.12 -3.54
N SER A 73 22.55 26.60 -2.48
CA SER A 73 22.21 27.37 -1.27
C SER A 73 23.40 27.54 -0.33
N VAL A 74 24.29 26.54 -0.28
CA VAL A 74 25.60 26.69 0.39
C VAL A 74 26.44 27.73 -0.35
N GLN A 75 26.31 27.85 -1.68
CA GLN A 75 27.09 28.82 -2.45
C GLN A 75 26.52 30.25 -2.41
N TYR A 76 25.20 30.42 -2.23
CA TYR A 76 24.58 31.74 -2.02
C TYR A 76 24.94 32.35 -0.66
N ASP A 77 24.99 31.52 0.39
CA ASP A 77 25.35 31.97 1.74
C ASP A 77 26.86 32.28 1.86
N ILE A 78 27.72 31.52 1.15
CA ILE A 78 29.18 31.74 1.14
C ILE A 78 29.58 32.97 0.28
N ASN A 79 28.94 33.21 -0.87
CA ASN A 79 29.27 34.39 -1.71
C ASN A 79 28.82 35.72 -1.09
N LEU A 80 27.79 35.72 -0.23
CA LEU A 80 27.35 36.92 0.47
C LEU A 80 28.27 37.26 1.66
N VAL A 81 28.87 36.25 2.28
CA VAL A 81 29.83 36.41 3.39
C VAL A 81 31.24 36.81 2.90
N GLU A 82 31.65 36.42 1.69
CA GLU A 82 32.99 36.72 1.16
C GLU A 82 33.12 38.11 0.49
N THR A 83 32.01 38.86 0.33
CA THR A 83 32.02 40.21 -0.29
C THR A 83 32.17 41.35 0.73
N SER A 84 32.37 41.07 2.03
CA SER A 84 32.51 42.12 3.07
C SER A 84 33.93 42.38 3.57
N SER A 85 34.96 41.75 3.01
CA SER A 85 36.35 41.91 3.47
C SER A 85 37.34 42.25 2.36
N THR A 86 37.04 43.24 1.51
CA THR A 86 38.09 43.84 0.65
C THR A 86 37.78 45.29 0.30
N SER A 87 38.08 46.20 1.24
CA SER A 87 38.24 47.65 1.02
C SER A 87 38.92 48.19 2.29
N ALA A 88 40.09 48.83 2.30
CA ALA A 88 40.84 49.43 1.23
C ALA A 88 42.34 49.50 1.59
N HIS A 89 43.12 49.60 0.53
CA HIS A 89 44.54 49.87 0.39
C HIS A 89 45.20 50.82 1.40
N HIS A 90 46.37 50.37 1.84
CA HIS A 90 47.65 51.09 1.92
C HIS A 90 47.73 52.39 1.09
N SER A 91 48.09 53.50 1.73
CA SER A 91 48.81 54.61 1.12
C SER A 91 49.66 55.27 2.21
N GLU A 92 50.93 55.46 1.88
CA GLU A 92 52.03 56.02 2.67
C GLU A 92 51.82 57.48 3.11
#